data_AF-D7BCY2-F1
#
_entry.id   AF-D7BCY2-F1
#
_cell.length_a   1.000
_cell.length_b   1.000
_cell.length_c   1.000
_cell.angle_alpha   90.00
_cell.angle_beta   90.00
_cell.angle_gamma   90.00
#
_symmetry.space_group_name_H-M   'P 1'
#
loop_
_entity.id
_entity.type
_entity.pdbx_description
1 polymer ?
#
loop_
_entity_poly.entity_id
_entity_poly.type
_entity_poly.pdbx_seq_one_letter_code
_entity_poly.pdbx_strand_id
1 'polypeptide(L)'
;MASIRHTASIFKGIPPRRLLFLLFLGCTVLFAGWPRPPSQPVALTYNLRQILDDHPAFRSEKPALEAARREAVVARYLSLKASAEMLLGQDTARAVARLLRLEFYNQALQQRSAFSTPEAALEASERWMAAIAALQQGRKPGLADLPLDSAAVIPHWTDLQAAAARLRLPVGVLAAIVDNEQYGGNKALGLSRGLREVADELAQGLAETTGSAGSAGLLSRTLGLAQMSWEDALKQEQRLRHFRAWDPRRPFPKTEAEARAALEDPYLNLLFTASRLRGYLNEKLYLSPRDTRPLRGAWLYYLGPAWHNWPPGADQATWPYAFHAFFKGLLYQIAFSDPRKAALLPGAESEPSAGGPL
;
A
#
# COMPACT_ATOMS: atom_id res chain seq x y z
N MET A 1 -38.95 38.61 -1.08
CA MET A 1 -38.69 37.51 -2.03
C MET A 1 -37.76 36.52 -1.34
N ALA A 2 -38.33 35.52 -0.67
CA ALA A 2 -38.31 34.07 -1.02
C ALA A 2 -37.00 33.37 -0.55
N SER A 3 -37.02 32.68 0.60
CA SER A 3 -37.13 31.21 0.78
C SER A 3 -35.85 30.48 0.35
N ILE A 4 -35.16 29.72 1.22
CA ILE A 4 -35.39 28.26 1.40
C ILE A 4 -35.08 27.82 2.84
N ARG A 5 -36.09 27.22 3.48
CA ARG A 5 -35.98 26.22 4.55
C ARG A 5 -35.99 24.81 3.92
N HIS A 6 -35.43 23.84 4.67
CA HIS A 6 -35.44 22.36 4.49
C HIS A 6 -34.41 21.83 3.48
N THR A 7 -33.50 20.89 3.78
CA THR A 7 -33.48 19.61 4.54
C THR A 7 -32.02 19.37 5.01
N ALA A 8 -31.62 18.58 6.01
CA ALA A 8 -32.14 17.34 6.57
C ALA A 8 -31.96 17.27 8.10
N SER A 9 -33.03 16.76 8.73
CA SER A 9 -33.15 16.43 10.14
C SER A 9 -33.22 14.91 10.22
N ILE A 10 -32.19 14.26 10.75
CA ILE A 10 -32.23 12.80 11.02
C ILE A 10 -32.01 12.49 12.52
N PHE A 11 -31.56 13.45 13.33
CA PHE A 11 -31.20 13.18 14.74
C PHE A 11 -31.83 14.13 15.79
N LYS A 12 -32.81 14.95 15.41
CA LYS A 12 -33.57 15.73 16.41
C LYS A 12 -34.57 14.81 17.12
N GLY A 13 -34.29 14.52 18.40
CA GLY A 13 -35.23 13.84 19.30
C GLY A 13 -34.69 12.61 20.03
N ILE A 14 -33.46 12.16 19.74
CA ILE A 14 -32.86 11.04 20.46
C ILE A 14 -32.13 11.58 21.70
N PRO A 15 -32.51 11.18 22.94
CA PRO A 15 -31.78 11.59 24.12
C PRO A 15 -30.34 11.08 24.04
N PRO A 16 -29.33 11.89 24.43
CA PRO A 16 -27.91 11.57 24.21
C PRO A 16 -27.47 10.22 24.78
N ARG A 17 -28.12 9.75 25.86
CA ARG A 17 -27.88 8.41 26.43
C ARG A 17 -28.37 7.25 25.54
N ARG A 18 -29.43 7.43 24.76
CA ARG A 18 -29.92 6.42 23.80
C ARG A 18 -29.11 6.40 22.50
N LEU A 19 -28.56 7.55 22.09
CA LEU A 19 -27.62 7.62 20.95
C LEU A 19 -26.30 6.91 21.29
N LEU A 20 -25.79 7.06 22.51
CA LEU A 20 -24.60 6.35 22.99
C LEU A 20 -24.83 4.83 23.07
N PHE A 21 -26.02 4.40 23.50
CA PHE A 21 -26.38 2.99 23.58
C PHE A 21 -26.55 2.34 22.20
N LEU A 22 -27.13 3.06 21.22
CA LEU A 22 -27.23 2.60 19.82
C LEU A 22 -25.85 2.55 19.12
N LEU A 23 -24.95 3.48 19.43
CA LEU A 23 -23.55 3.44 18.98
C LEU A 23 -22.78 2.27 19.62
N PHE A 24 -22.99 2.00 20.91
CA PHE A 24 -22.37 0.85 21.59
C PHE A 24 -22.92 -0.51 21.12
N LEU A 25 -24.22 -0.60 20.83
CA LEU A 25 -24.85 -1.82 20.30
C LEU A 25 -24.46 -2.04 18.83
N GLY A 26 -24.33 -0.97 18.04
CA GLY A 26 -23.76 -1.03 16.68
C GLY A 26 -22.30 -1.48 16.67
N CYS A 27 -21.48 -1.01 17.61
CA CYS A 27 -20.09 -1.44 17.75
C CYS A 27 -19.96 -2.89 18.25
N THR A 28 -20.82 -3.37 19.13
CA THR A 28 -20.73 -4.77 19.62
C THR A 28 -21.23 -5.80 18.61
N VAL A 29 -22.20 -5.46 17.75
CA VAL A 29 -22.63 -6.33 16.64
C VAL A 29 -21.62 -6.34 15.48
N LEU A 30 -20.79 -5.30 15.33
CA LEU A 30 -19.70 -5.26 14.33
C LEU A 30 -18.45 -6.07 14.72
N PHE A 31 -18.31 -6.50 15.99
CA PHE A 31 -17.14 -7.24 16.47
C PHE A 31 -17.44 -8.66 16.99
N ALA A 32 -18.71 -9.04 17.20
CA ALA A 32 -19.06 -10.37 17.73
C ALA A 32 -19.25 -11.46 16.66
N GLY A 33 -19.10 -11.13 15.38
CA GLY A 33 -19.34 -12.05 14.26
C GLY A 33 -18.20 -12.13 13.26
N TRP A 34 -16.95 -11.90 13.68
CA TRP A 34 -15.81 -12.04 12.76
C TRP A 34 -15.79 -13.47 12.22
N PRO A 35 -16.01 -13.67 10.89
CA PRO A 35 -15.72 -14.96 10.29
C PRO A 35 -14.24 -15.18 10.54
N ARG A 36 -13.87 -16.35 11.10
CA ARG A 36 -12.47 -16.78 11.04
C ARG A 36 -12.04 -16.63 9.58
N PRO A 37 -10.91 -15.95 9.28
CA PRO A 37 -10.41 -15.94 7.92
C PRO A 37 -10.27 -17.40 7.48
N PRO A 38 -10.74 -17.77 6.28
CA PRO A 38 -10.63 -19.14 5.82
C PRO A 38 -9.19 -19.60 5.99
N SER A 39 -9.02 -20.82 6.48
CA SER A 39 -7.75 -21.38 6.95
C SER A 39 -6.69 -21.57 5.86
N GLN A 40 -6.94 -21.11 4.62
CA GLN A 40 -5.97 -21.04 3.53
C GLN A 40 -6.30 -19.88 2.58
N PRO A 41 -5.30 -19.21 1.97
CA PRO A 41 -5.54 -18.29 0.88
C PRO A 41 -6.13 -19.05 -0.30
N VAL A 42 -7.41 -18.80 -0.59
CA VAL A 42 -8.23 -19.42 -1.64
C VAL A 42 -7.56 -19.39 -3.02
N ALA A 43 -6.65 -18.45 -3.28
CA ALA A 43 -5.95 -18.30 -4.55
C ALA A 43 -4.81 -19.30 -4.83
N LEU A 44 -4.39 -20.12 -3.86
CA LEU A 44 -3.31 -21.11 -4.06
C LEU A 44 -3.78 -22.43 -4.68
N THR A 45 -5.09 -22.67 -4.76
CA THR A 45 -5.68 -23.95 -5.18
C THR A 45 -6.27 -23.98 -6.59
N TYR A 46 -6.40 -22.84 -7.29
CA TYR A 46 -7.04 -22.81 -8.61
C TYR A 46 -6.04 -22.88 -9.77
N ASN A 47 -6.32 -23.80 -10.70
CA ASN A 47 -5.60 -23.94 -11.96
C ASN A 47 -5.94 -22.76 -12.89
N LEU A 48 -4.93 -22.19 -13.55
CA LEU A 48 -5.12 -21.10 -14.53
C LEU A 48 -6.17 -21.48 -15.60
N ARG A 49 -6.15 -22.73 -16.07
CA ARG A 49 -7.11 -23.21 -17.05
C ARG A 49 -8.55 -23.10 -16.53
N GLN A 50 -8.81 -23.59 -15.32
CA GLN A 50 -10.14 -23.51 -14.69
C GLN A 50 -10.60 -22.06 -14.55
N ILE A 51 -9.70 -21.17 -14.09
CA ILE A 51 -10.01 -19.74 -13.95
C ILE A 51 -10.46 -19.16 -15.29
N LEU A 52 -9.73 -19.43 -16.38
CA LEU A 52 -10.04 -18.89 -17.70
C LEU A 52 -11.29 -19.54 -18.33
N ASP A 53 -11.55 -20.82 -18.05
CA ASP A 53 -12.74 -21.52 -18.54
C ASP A 53 -14.03 -20.94 -17.93
N ASP A 54 -14.00 -20.56 -16.66
CA ASP A 54 -15.18 -19.99 -15.98
C ASP A 54 -15.35 -18.48 -16.21
N HIS A 55 -14.33 -17.81 -16.76
CA HIS A 55 -14.24 -16.36 -16.80
C HIS A 55 -15.20 -15.73 -17.85
N PRO A 56 -16.02 -14.74 -17.45
CA PRO A 56 -17.10 -14.21 -18.28
C PRO A 56 -16.62 -13.55 -19.57
N ALA A 57 -15.42 -12.93 -19.56
CA ALA A 57 -14.87 -12.31 -20.77
C ALA A 57 -14.58 -13.29 -21.92
N PHE A 58 -14.50 -14.60 -21.66
CA PHE A 58 -14.29 -15.60 -22.70
C PHE A 58 -15.59 -16.27 -23.15
N ARG A 59 -16.74 -15.97 -22.55
CA ARG A 59 -18.02 -16.50 -23.04
C ARG A 59 -18.37 -15.83 -24.37
N SER A 60 -18.23 -16.56 -25.47
CA SER A 60 -18.59 -16.07 -26.81
C SER A 60 -19.55 -17.02 -27.52
N GLU A 61 -20.30 -16.52 -28.49
CA GLU A 61 -21.16 -17.36 -29.34
C GLU A 61 -20.37 -18.28 -30.29
N LYS A 62 -19.04 -18.08 -30.42
CA LYS A 62 -18.17 -18.79 -31.37
C LYS A 62 -17.04 -19.54 -30.65
N PRO A 63 -17.21 -20.83 -30.32
CA PRO A 63 -16.26 -21.60 -29.49
C PRO A 63 -14.80 -21.60 -29.95
N ALA A 64 -14.55 -21.58 -31.27
CA ALA A 64 -13.19 -21.57 -31.82
C ALA A 64 -12.42 -20.26 -31.55
N LEU A 65 -13.10 -19.11 -31.60
CA LEU A 65 -12.48 -17.81 -31.30
C LEU A 65 -12.18 -17.67 -29.81
N GLU A 66 -13.02 -18.24 -28.96
CA GLU A 66 -12.82 -18.33 -27.52
C GLU A 66 -11.59 -19.18 -27.16
N ALA A 67 -11.41 -20.34 -27.80
CA ALA A 67 -10.22 -21.17 -27.59
C ALA A 67 -8.93 -20.42 -27.96
N ALA A 68 -8.87 -19.81 -29.15
CA ALA A 68 -7.70 -19.04 -29.59
C ALA A 68 -7.38 -17.86 -28.65
N ARG A 69 -8.40 -17.14 -28.17
CA ARG A 69 -8.20 -16.04 -27.22
C ARG A 69 -7.68 -16.52 -25.87
N ARG A 70 -8.21 -17.63 -25.33
CA ARG A 70 -7.70 -18.25 -24.10
C ARG A 70 -6.25 -18.69 -24.24
N GLU A 71 -5.90 -19.34 -25.35
CA GLU A 71 -4.53 -19.76 -25.64
C GLU A 71 -3.56 -18.57 -25.70
N ALA A 72 -3.95 -17.46 -26.33
CA ALA A 72 -3.14 -16.25 -26.36
C ALA A 72 -2.90 -15.66 -24.96
N VAL A 73 -3.91 -15.64 -24.10
CA VAL A 73 -3.79 -15.20 -22.69
C VAL A 73 -2.86 -16.12 -21.91
N VAL A 74 -2.96 -17.44 -22.07
CA VAL A 74 -2.05 -18.40 -21.44
C VAL A 74 -0.61 -18.22 -21.92
N ALA A 75 -0.41 -18.03 -23.22
CA ALA A 75 0.93 -17.82 -23.79
C ALA A 75 1.59 -16.54 -23.23
N ARG A 76 0.85 -15.43 -23.15
CA ARG A 76 1.34 -14.18 -22.54
C ARG A 76 1.63 -14.33 -21.05
N TYR A 77 0.76 -15.01 -20.30
CA TYR A 77 0.98 -15.31 -18.89
C TYR A 77 2.28 -16.11 -18.67
N LEU A 78 2.51 -17.15 -19.47
CA LEU A 78 3.72 -17.98 -19.39
C LEU A 78 4.98 -17.19 -19.78
N SER A 79 4.89 -16.37 -20.84
CA SER A 79 5.98 -15.49 -21.27
C SER A 79 6.37 -14.48 -20.17
N LEU A 80 5.39 -13.85 -19.53
CA LEU A 80 5.64 -12.95 -18.39
C LEU A 80 6.29 -13.66 -17.21
N LYS A 81 5.81 -14.85 -16.86
CA LYS A 81 6.41 -15.67 -15.79
C LYS A 81 7.87 -15.99 -16.11
N ALA A 82 8.15 -16.45 -17.34
CA ALA A 82 9.51 -16.76 -17.78
C ALA A 82 10.41 -15.51 -17.79
N SER A 83 9.89 -14.37 -18.26
CA SER A 83 10.60 -13.08 -18.24
C SER A 83 10.95 -12.65 -16.82
N ALA A 84 10.02 -12.78 -15.88
CA ALA A 84 10.26 -12.50 -14.47
C ALA A 84 11.29 -13.45 -13.84
N GLU A 85 11.29 -14.73 -14.24
CA GLU A 85 12.28 -15.72 -13.79
C GLU A 85 13.68 -15.37 -14.27
N MET A 86 13.83 -15.09 -15.56
CA MET A 86 15.12 -14.72 -16.15
C MET A 86 15.66 -13.41 -15.56
N LEU A 87 14.79 -12.43 -15.30
CA LEU A 87 15.19 -11.11 -14.85
C LEU A 87 15.49 -11.05 -13.35
N LEU A 88 14.65 -11.68 -12.52
CA LEU A 88 14.60 -11.49 -11.07
C LEU A 88 14.52 -12.80 -10.27
N GLY A 89 14.66 -13.95 -10.94
CA GLY A 89 14.70 -15.27 -10.33
C GLY A 89 13.33 -15.91 -10.08
N GLN A 90 13.37 -17.18 -9.70
CA GLN A 90 12.19 -18.04 -9.55
C GLN A 90 11.14 -17.50 -8.58
N ASP A 91 11.56 -16.83 -7.52
CA ASP A 91 10.62 -16.35 -6.51
C ASP A 91 9.74 -15.21 -7.04
N THR A 92 10.33 -14.30 -7.81
CA THR A 92 9.60 -13.23 -8.50
C THR A 92 8.67 -13.81 -9.57
N ALA A 93 9.12 -14.81 -10.32
CA ALA A 93 8.27 -15.50 -11.29
C ALA A 93 7.04 -16.14 -10.64
N ARG A 94 7.21 -16.82 -9.50
CA ARG A 94 6.09 -17.37 -8.73
C ARG A 94 5.14 -16.28 -8.22
N ALA A 95 5.67 -15.15 -7.79
CA ALA A 95 4.85 -14.04 -7.30
C ALA A 95 4.06 -13.34 -8.42
N VAL A 96 4.66 -13.10 -9.60
CA VAL A 96 3.96 -12.61 -10.80
C VAL A 96 2.85 -13.58 -11.22
N ALA A 97 3.19 -14.87 -11.31
CA ALA A 97 2.26 -15.93 -11.63
C ALA A 97 1.09 -16.04 -10.63
N ARG A 98 1.35 -15.76 -9.34
CA ARG A 98 0.33 -15.71 -8.29
C ARG A 98 -0.53 -14.46 -8.40
N LEU A 99 0.06 -13.28 -8.63
CA LEU A 99 -0.65 -12.01 -8.77
C LEU A 99 -1.66 -12.08 -9.92
N LEU A 100 -1.22 -12.52 -11.10
CA LEU A 100 -2.07 -12.61 -12.29
C LEU A 100 -3.19 -13.65 -12.12
N ARG A 101 -2.93 -14.80 -11.49
CA ARG A 101 -3.99 -15.77 -11.19
C ARG A 101 -5.02 -15.20 -10.23
N LEU A 102 -4.58 -14.50 -9.18
CA LEU A 102 -5.49 -13.85 -8.25
C LEU A 102 -6.34 -12.78 -8.97
N GLU A 103 -5.72 -11.97 -9.84
CA GLU A 103 -6.42 -10.97 -10.65
C GLU A 103 -7.49 -11.62 -11.56
N PHE A 104 -7.12 -12.64 -12.34
CA PHE A 104 -8.06 -13.32 -13.23
C PHE A 104 -9.19 -14.03 -12.46
N TYR A 105 -8.86 -14.61 -11.30
CA TYR A 105 -9.85 -15.22 -10.42
C TYR A 105 -10.87 -14.20 -9.90
N ASN A 106 -10.39 -13.04 -9.45
CA ASN A 106 -11.25 -11.96 -8.97
C ASN A 106 -12.14 -11.43 -10.10
N GLN A 107 -11.60 -11.27 -11.31
CA GLN A 107 -12.38 -10.89 -12.49
C GLN A 107 -13.45 -11.94 -12.83
N ALA A 108 -13.11 -13.24 -12.78
CA ALA A 108 -14.05 -14.33 -13.05
C ALA A 108 -15.22 -14.35 -12.07
N LEU A 109 -14.95 -14.07 -10.79
CA LEU A 109 -15.96 -14.01 -9.73
C LEU A 109 -16.65 -12.65 -9.61
N GLN A 110 -16.36 -11.69 -10.49
CA GLN A 110 -16.83 -10.30 -10.39
C GLN A 110 -16.53 -9.66 -9.01
N GLN A 111 -15.45 -10.12 -8.38
CA GLN A 111 -14.90 -9.53 -7.17
C GLN A 111 -14.04 -8.31 -7.53
N ARG A 112 -13.59 -7.60 -6.50
CA ARG A 112 -12.71 -6.44 -6.68
C ARG A 112 -11.40 -6.84 -7.35
N SER A 113 -11.19 -6.30 -8.54
CA SER A 113 -10.04 -6.52 -9.42
C SER A 113 -9.40 -5.19 -9.83
N ALA A 114 -8.15 -5.24 -10.28
CA ALA A 114 -7.41 -4.05 -10.69
C ALA A 114 -7.80 -3.64 -12.12
N PHE A 115 -8.14 -4.61 -12.95
CA PHE A 115 -8.51 -4.47 -14.34
C PHE A 115 -9.82 -5.20 -14.63
N SER A 116 -10.50 -4.79 -15.69
CA SER A 116 -11.74 -5.41 -16.15
C SER A 116 -11.53 -6.69 -16.97
N THR A 117 -10.32 -6.92 -17.50
CA THR A 117 -10.01 -8.08 -18.35
C THR A 117 -8.62 -8.66 -18.07
N PRO A 118 -8.41 -9.97 -18.37
CA PRO A 118 -7.10 -10.59 -18.29
C PRO A 118 -6.05 -9.92 -19.19
N GLU A 119 -6.44 -9.50 -20.39
CA GLU A 119 -5.54 -8.87 -21.35
C GLU A 119 -4.99 -7.53 -20.85
N ALA A 120 -5.82 -6.72 -20.19
CA ALA A 120 -5.40 -5.44 -19.63
C ALA A 120 -4.43 -5.62 -18.46
N ALA A 121 -4.66 -6.61 -17.60
CA ALA A 121 -3.75 -6.96 -16.51
C ALA A 121 -2.40 -7.48 -17.04
N LEU A 122 -2.41 -8.28 -18.11
CA LEU A 122 -1.20 -8.76 -18.78
C LEU A 122 -0.43 -7.60 -19.42
N GLU A 123 -1.10 -6.70 -20.15
CA GLU A 123 -0.48 -5.54 -20.80
C GLU A 123 0.15 -4.58 -19.77
N ALA A 124 -0.54 -4.33 -18.65
CA ALA A 124 0.03 -3.55 -17.56
C ALA A 124 1.29 -4.23 -16.97
N SER A 125 1.24 -5.55 -16.77
CA SER A 125 2.37 -6.32 -16.25
C SER A 125 3.56 -6.32 -17.22
N GLU A 126 3.33 -6.42 -18.52
CA GLU A 126 4.36 -6.35 -19.58
C GLU A 126 5.06 -4.99 -19.57
N ARG A 127 4.30 -3.89 -19.47
CA ARG A 127 4.88 -2.54 -19.37
C ARG A 127 5.74 -2.38 -18.11
N TRP A 128 5.28 -2.87 -16.96
CA TRP A 128 6.07 -2.88 -15.73
C TRP A 128 7.35 -3.73 -15.87
N MET A 129 7.24 -4.93 -16.40
CA MET A 129 8.39 -5.82 -16.60
C MET A 129 9.41 -5.23 -17.58
N ALA A 130 8.97 -4.52 -18.62
CA ALA A 130 9.85 -3.81 -19.54
C ALA A 130 10.62 -2.67 -18.84
N ALA A 131 9.95 -1.88 -17.99
CA ALA A 131 10.61 -0.84 -17.20
C ALA A 131 11.63 -1.41 -16.20
N ILE A 132 11.26 -2.48 -15.49
CA ILE A 132 12.16 -3.19 -14.57
C ILE A 132 13.37 -3.76 -15.33
N ALA A 133 13.16 -4.33 -16.52
CA ALA A 133 14.24 -4.87 -17.34
C ALA A 133 15.22 -3.78 -17.82
N ALA A 134 14.70 -2.63 -18.27
CA ALA A 134 15.53 -1.50 -18.65
C ALA A 134 16.40 -1.04 -17.46
N LEU A 135 15.79 -0.85 -16.28
CA LEU A 135 16.50 -0.43 -15.07
C LEU A 135 17.56 -1.44 -14.64
N GLN A 136 17.24 -2.74 -14.67
CA GLN A 136 18.18 -3.81 -14.31
C GLN A 136 19.42 -3.82 -15.22
N GLN A 137 19.25 -3.44 -16.49
CA GLN A 137 20.30 -3.30 -17.49
C GLN A 137 21.01 -1.94 -17.47
N GLY A 138 20.70 -1.06 -16.49
CA GLY A 138 21.30 0.27 -16.40
C GLY A 138 20.82 1.24 -17.46
N ARG A 139 19.65 1.00 -18.06
CA ARG A 139 19.03 1.88 -19.07
C ARG A 139 17.88 2.66 -18.44
N LYS A 140 17.63 3.88 -18.93
CA LYS A 140 16.51 4.71 -18.49
C LYS A 140 15.18 3.99 -18.82
N PRO A 141 14.34 3.68 -17.82
CA PRO A 141 13.07 2.99 -18.07
C PRO A 141 12.03 3.93 -18.69
N GLY A 142 11.14 3.39 -19.51
CA GLY A 142 9.94 4.11 -19.98
C GLY A 142 8.87 4.08 -18.88
N LEU A 143 8.54 5.25 -18.32
CA LEU A 143 7.65 5.37 -17.15
C LEU A 143 6.33 6.10 -17.42
N ALA A 144 6.16 6.73 -18.60
CA ALA A 144 5.08 7.68 -18.88
C ALA A 144 3.67 7.14 -18.61
N ASP A 145 3.43 5.85 -18.89
CA ASP A 145 2.12 5.22 -18.72
C ASP A 145 2.00 4.34 -17.47
N LEU A 146 2.99 4.44 -16.56
CA LEU A 146 3.00 3.69 -15.31
C LEU A 146 2.48 4.58 -14.18
N PRO A 147 1.60 4.08 -13.29
CA PRO A 147 1.10 4.86 -12.17
C PRO A 147 2.16 4.95 -11.06
N LEU A 148 3.23 5.72 -11.29
CA LEU A 148 4.43 5.84 -10.45
C LEU A 148 4.69 7.32 -10.11
N ASP A 149 5.15 7.59 -8.89
CA ASP A 149 5.67 8.90 -8.49
C ASP A 149 7.04 8.76 -7.82
N SER A 150 8.07 8.46 -8.63
CA SER A 150 9.41 8.26 -8.10
C SER A 150 10.05 9.55 -7.57
N ALA A 151 9.60 10.71 -8.05
CA ALA A 151 10.09 12.00 -7.56
C ALA A 151 9.77 12.20 -6.07
N ALA A 152 8.67 11.62 -5.58
CA ALA A 152 8.29 11.63 -4.17
C ALA A 152 8.99 10.55 -3.32
N VAL A 153 9.75 9.64 -3.94
CA VAL A 153 10.38 8.49 -3.26
C VAL A 153 11.90 8.57 -3.24
N ILE A 154 12.52 8.91 -4.39
CA ILE A 154 13.98 8.92 -4.54
C ILE A 154 14.68 9.84 -3.52
N PRO A 155 14.18 11.06 -3.22
CA PRO A 155 14.83 11.92 -2.22
C PRO A 155 14.93 11.30 -0.82
N HIS A 156 14.04 10.36 -0.48
CA HIS A 156 13.98 9.70 0.83
C HIS A 156 14.64 8.31 0.84
N TRP A 157 15.46 8.00 -0.16
CA TRP A 157 16.14 6.70 -0.29
C TRP A 157 16.83 6.27 1.02
N THR A 158 17.61 7.16 1.63
CA THR A 158 18.44 6.81 2.80
C THR A 158 17.56 6.43 3.99
N ASP A 159 16.51 7.20 4.23
CA ASP A 159 15.56 6.96 5.31
C ASP A 159 14.75 5.68 5.06
N LEU A 160 14.33 5.44 3.81
CA LEU A 160 13.66 4.22 3.39
C LEU A 160 14.53 2.98 3.64
N GLN A 161 15.80 3.02 3.22
CA GLN A 161 16.74 1.92 3.46
C GLN A 161 16.96 1.70 4.95
N ALA A 162 17.19 2.77 5.71
CA ALA A 162 17.42 2.70 7.15
C ALA A 162 16.21 2.10 7.89
N ALA A 163 15.01 2.63 7.66
CA ALA A 163 13.79 2.15 8.30
C ALA A 163 13.47 0.69 7.92
N ALA A 164 13.56 0.34 6.64
CA ALA A 164 13.35 -1.02 6.18
C ALA A 164 14.36 -2.00 6.78
N ALA A 165 15.64 -1.62 6.86
CA ALA A 165 16.69 -2.44 7.46
C ALA A 165 16.44 -2.70 8.96
N ARG A 166 16.02 -1.66 9.72
CA ARG A 166 15.70 -1.79 11.16
C ARG A 166 14.59 -2.80 11.44
N LEU A 167 13.59 -2.86 10.57
CA LEU A 167 12.46 -3.80 10.69
C LEU A 167 12.65 -5.07 9.84
N ARG A 168 13.82 -5.21 9.20
CA ARG A 168 14.24 -6.34 8.37
C ARG A 168 13.19 -6.69 7.30
N LEU A 169 12.74 -5.65 6.59
CA LEU A 169 11.82 -5.69 5.46
C LEU A 169 12.58 -5.39 4.15
N PRO A 170 12.12 -5.92 3.00
CA PRO A 170 12.61 -5.45 1.71
C PRO A 170 12.25 -3.98 1.51
N VAL A 171 13.23 -3.14 1.19
CA VAL A 171 13.02 -1.69 1.08
C VAL A 171 12.01 -1.31 0.01
N GLY A 172 11.94 -2.09 -1.08
CA GLY A 172 10.96 -1.90 -2.13
C GLY A 172 9.51 -1.92 -1.65
N VAL A 173 9.20 -2.70 -0.59
CA VAL A 173 7.85 -2.74 -0.01
C VAL A 173 7.46 -1.38 0.58
N LEU A 174 8.37 -0.76 1.34
CA LEU A 174 8.13 0.53 1.98
C LEU A 174 8.14 1.67 0.95
N ALA A 175 9.03 1.60 -0.04
CA ALA A 175 9.07 2.57 -1.14
C ALA A 175 7.77 2.57 -1.97
N ALA A 176 7.22 1.38 -2.27
CA ALA A 176 5.96 1.26 -3.01
C ALA A 176 4.75 1.80 -2.23
N ILE A 177 4.80 1.72 -0.90
CA ILE A 177 3.83 2.35 -0.01
C ILE A 177 3.90 3.87 -0.14
N VAL A 178 5.08 4.46 0.02
CA VAL A 178 5.26 5.91 -0.09
C VAL A 178 4.79 6.41 -1.45
N ASP A 179 5.19 5.73 -2.52
CA ASP A 179 4.75 6.06 -3.87
C ASP A 179 3.22 6.06 -4.01
N ASN A 180 2.54 5.04 -3.49
CA ASN A 180 1.07 4.98 -3.56
C ASN A 180 0.41 6.14 -2.82
N GLU A 181 0.89 6.48 -1.62
CA GLU A 181 0.33 7.57 -0.83
C GLU A 181 0.56 8.93 -1.50
N GLN A 182 1.76 9.17 -2.03
CA GLN A 182 2.12 10.42 -2.69
C GLN A 182 1.44 10.57 -4.06
N TYR A 183 1.39 9.50 -4.86
CA TYR A 183 0.68 9.47 -6.13
C TYR A 183 -0.84 9.67 -5.95
N GLY A 184 -1.43 9.05 -4.92
CA GLY A 184 -2.82 9.25 -4.54
C GLY A 184 -3.09 10.67 -4.01
N GLY A 185 -2.16 11.19 -3.20
CA GLY A 185 -2.14 12.55 -2.69
C GLY A 185 -2.11 13.58 -3.81
N ASN A 186 -1.19 13.47 -4.77
CA ASN A 186 -1.04 14.38 -5.91
C ASN A 186 -2.25 14.36 -6.85
N LYS A 187 -2.85 13.18 -7.09
CA LYS A 187 -4.12 13.08 -7.82
C LYS A 187 -5.30 13.74 -7.10
N ALA A 188 -5.36 13.63 -5.78
CA ALA A 188 -6.38 14.29 -4.97
C ALA A 188 -6.12 15.81 -4.83
N LEU A 189 -4.87 16.24 -4.68
CA LEU A 189 -4.45 17.64 -4.55
C LEU A 189 -4.66 18.44 -5.84
N GLY A 190 -4.59 17.79 -7.01
CA GLY A 190 -5.08 18.36 -8.28
C GLY A 190 -6.57 18.73 -8.27
N LEU A 191 -7.35 18.20 -7.32
CA LEU A 191 -8.78 18.46 -7.15
C LEU A 191 -9.13 19.25 -5.86
N SER A 192 -8.22 19.42 -4.89
CA SER A 192 -8.60 19.93 -3.55
C SER A 192 -7.60 20.84 -2.82
N ARG A 193 -6.58 21.39 -3.50
CA ARG A 193 -5.44 22.13 -2.90
C ARG A 193 -5.81 23.14 -1.80
N GLY A 194 -6.84 23.97 -2.00
CA GLY A 194 -7.22 25.02 -1.03
C GLY A 194 -7.93 24.56 0.25
N LEU A 195 -8.43 23.31 0.33
CA LEU A 195 -9.18 22.83 1.51
C LEU A 195 -8.30 22.09 2.52
N ARG A 196 -7.15 21.55 2.10
CA ARG A 196 -6.26 20.77 2.96
C ARG A 196 -5.27 21.66 3.72
N GLU A 197 -4.68 22.63 3.04
CA GLU A 197 -3.73 23.60 3.64
C GLU A 197 -4.39 24.35 4.81
N VAL A 198 -5.64 24.80 4.63
CA VAL A 198 -6.42 25.45 5.70
C VAL A 198 -6.76 24.49 6.85
N ALA A 199 -6.99 23.21 6.56
CA ALA A 199 -7.33 22.22 7.57
C ALA A 199 -6.11 21.77 8.39
N ASP A 200 -4.95 21.63 7.75
CA ASP A 200 -3.70 21.27 8.42
C ASP A 200 -3.17 22.43 9.29
N GLU A 201 -3.24 23.69 8.81
CA GLU A 201 -2.88 24.87 9.62
C GLU A 201 -3.79 25.03 10.86
N LEU A 202 -5.10 24.80 10.69
CA LEU A 202 -6.06 24.84 11.81
C LEU A 202 -5.85 23.68 12.80
N ALA A 203 -5.51 22.48 12.32
CA ALA A 203 -5.26 21.33 13.17
C ALA A 203 -3.97 21.48 13.99
N GLN A 204 -2.92 22.05 13.38
CA GLN A 204 -1.64 22.32 14.04
C GLN A 204 -1.79 23.39 15.13
N GLY A 205 -2.43 24.53 14.83
CA GLY A 205 -2.66 25.59 15.82
C GLY A 205 -3.55 25.17 17.00
N LEU A 206 -4.48 24.24 16.79
CA LEU A 206 -5.31 23.69 17.88
C LEU A 206 -4.56 22.65 18.73
N ALA A 207 -3.68 21.85 18.13
CA ALA A 207 -2.86 20.87 18.84
C ALA A 207 -1.83 21.56 19.76
N GLU A 208 -1.21 22.65 19.30
CA GLU A 208 -0.23 23.44 20.07
C GLU A 208 -0.86 24.16 21.27
N THR A 209 -2.13 24.55 21.17
CA THR A 209 -2.82 25.34 22.21
C THR A 209 -3.57 24.51 23.24
N THR A 210 -4.01 23.30 22.90
CA THR A 210 -4.90 22.50 23.77
C THR A 210 -4.43 21.08 24.09
N GLY A 211 -3.32 20.62 23.49
CA GLY A 211 -2.78 19.27 23.71
C GLY A 211 -3.66 18.13 23.13
N SER A 212 -4.74 18.46 22.42
CA SER A 212 -5.62 17.53 21.72
C SER A 212 -6.35 18.31 20.62
N ALA A 213 -6.12 17.97 19.35
CA ALA A 213 -6.94 18.52 18.27
C ALA A 213 -8.32 17.88 18.36
N GLY A 214 -9.30 18.59 18.92
CA GLY A 214 -10.69 18.13 19.06
C GLY A 214 -11.37 17.78 17.72
N SER A 215 -12.58 18.26 17.47
CA SER A 215 -13.33 17.94 16.23
C SER A 215 -12.64 18.37 14.92
N ALA A 216 -11.55 19.17 14.97
CA ALA A 216 -10.66 19.46 13.84
C ALA A 216 -9.63 18.33 13.55
N GLY A 217 -9.28 17.50 14.55
CA GLY A 217 -8.40 16.33 14.41
C GLY A 217 -8.99 15.17 13.60
N LEU A 218 -10.25 15.28 13.17
CA LEU A 218 -10.90 14.36 12.24
C LEU A 218 -10.39 14.50 10.79
N LEU A 219 -9.75 15.62 10.43
CA LEU A 219 -9.39 15.93 9.03
C LEU A 219 -7.95 15.58 8.64
N SER A 220 -7.04 15.38 9.61
CA SER A 220 -5.65 14.98 9.33
C SER A 220 -5.20 13.94 10.35
N ARG A 221 -5.78 12.74 10.25
CA ARG A 221 -5.43 11.58 11.08
C ARG A 221 -4.12 10.93 10.63
N THR A 222 -3.73 11.11 9.38
CA THR A 222 -2.56 10.51 8.75
C THR A 222 -1.58 11.59 8.34
N LEU A 223 -0.29 11.42 8.66
CA LEU A 223 0.74 12.43 8.45
C LEU A 223 1.95 11.87 7.69
N GLY A 224 2.65 12.76 7.01
CA GLY A 224 3.94 12.52 6.37
C GLY A 224 3.93 11.54 5.20
N LEU A 225 5.13 11.06 4.84
CA LEU A 225 5.42 10.37 3.59
C LEU A 225 4.55 9.13 3.33
N ALA A 226 4.27 8.34 4.37
CA ALA A 226 3.53 7.10 4.26
C ALA A 226 2.11 7.17 4.85
N GLN A 227 1.61 8.39 5.11
CA GLN A 227 0.27 8.62 5.68
C GLN A 227 0.03 7.79 6.95
N MET A 228 1.02 7.75 7.85
CA MET A 228 0.93 7.03 9.11
C MET A 228 0.04 7.79 10.09
N SER A 229 -0.84 7.10 10.82
CA SER A 229 -1.66 7.77 11.84
C SER A 229 -0.94 7.90 13.17
N TRP A 230 -1.21 8.99 13.89
CA TRP A 230 -0.62 9.22 15.21
C TRP A 230 -1.12 8.17 16.22
N GLU A 231 -2.39 7.72 16.12
CA GLU A 231 -2.94 6.69 16.99
C GLU A 231 -2.20 5.37 16.83
N ASP A 232 -1.88 5.00 15.59
CA ASP A 232 -1.11 3.80 15.35
C ASP A 232 0.35 4.01 15.73
N ALA A 233 0.95 5.18 15.51
CA ALA A 233 2.35 5.45 15.88
C ALA A 233 2.59 5.19 17.38
N LEU A 234 1.67 5.63 18.24
CA LEU A 234 1.71 5.41 19.70
C LEU A 234 1.70 3.92 20.10
N LYS A 235 1.21 3.01 19.25
CA LYS A 235 1.15 1.57 19.54
C LYS A 235 2.42 0.81 19.15
N GLN A 236 3.40 1.47 18.53
CA GLN A 236 4.54 0.78 17.91
C GLN A 236 5.73 0.52 18.85
N GLU A 237 5.75 1.13 20.05
CA GLU A 237 6.91 1.13 20.96
C GLU A 237 7.46 -0.28 21.23
N GLN A 238 6.58 -1.20 21.65
CA GLN A 238 7.00 -2.54 22.05
C GLN A 238 7.72 -3.27 20.92
N ARG A 239 7.21 -3.16 19.68
CA ARG A 239 7.83 -3.81 18.52
C ARG A 239 9.12 -3.12 18.14
N LEU A 240 9.18 -1.79 18.15
CA LEU A 240 10.40 -1.06 17.83
C LEU A 240 11.52 -1.37 18.83
N ARG A 241 11.21 -1.48 20.12
CA ARG A 241 12.18 -1.93 21.15
C ARG A 241 12.62 -3.37 20.90
N HIS A 242 11.68 -4.26 20.58
CA HIS A 242 11.97 -5.68 20.30
C HIS A 242 12.91 -5.86 19.10
N PHE A 243 12.75 -5.04 18.06
CA PHE A 243 13.65 -5.00 16.91
C PHE A 243 14.95 -4.23 17.15
N ARG A 244 15.14 -3.62 18.33
CA ARG A 244 16.25 -2.67 18.63
C ARG A 244 16.31 -1.54 17.60
N ALA A 245 15.13 -1.14 17.13
CA ALA A 245 14.93 -0.11 16.12
C ALA A 245 14.71 1.28 16.74
N TRP A 246 14.38 1.33 18.03
CA TRP A 246 14.26 2.57 18.80
C TRP A 246 15.53 2.83 19.64
N ASP A 247 15.96 4.08 19.71
CA ASP A 247 17.03 4.50 20.62
C ASP A 247 16.51 4.48 22.07
N PRO A 248 17.07 3.65 22.97
CA PRO A 248 16.63 3.58 24.36
C PRO A 248 16.84 4.89 25.15
N ARG A 249 17.69 5.80 24.66
CA ARG A 249 17.93 7.11 25.28
C ARG A 249 16.89 8.16 24.90
N ARG A 250 16.13 7.94 23.82
CA ARG A 250 15.09 8.87 23.37
C ARG A 250 13.73 8.45 23.96
N PRO A 251 12.99 9.37 24.60
CA PRO A 251 11.64 9.06 25.06
C PRO A 251 10.76 8.70 23.86
N PHE A 252 9.97 7.63 24.00
CA PHE A 252 8.97 7.29 23.01
C PHE A 252 7.77 8.26 23.12
N PRO A 253 7.17 8.72 22.01
CA PRO A 253 6.00 9.59 22.05
C PRO A 253 4.85 8.98 22.88
N LYS A 254 4.25 9.78 23.77
CA LYS A 254 3.16 9.37 24.66
C LYS A 254 1.86 10.13 24.41
N THR A 255 1.94 11.29 23.76
CA THR A 255 0.80 12.15 23.45
C THR A 255 0.58 12.26 21.94
N GLU A 256 -0.60 12.72 21.53
CA GLU A 256 -0.88 13.03 20.13
C GLU A 256 0.11 14.05 19.58
N ALA A 257 0.35 15.15 20.29
CA ALA A 257 1.26 16.21 19.84
C ALA A 257 2.69 15.69 19.62
N GLU A 258 3.21 14.90 20.57
CA GLU A 258 4.54 14.27 20.42
C GLU A 258 4.60 13.29 19.25
N ALA A 259 3.52 12.52 19.01
CA ALA A 259 3.45 11.60 17.89
C ALA A 259 3.38 12.34 16.55
N ARG A 260 2.60 13.42 16.46
CA ARG A 260 2.52 14.26 15.26
C ARG A 260 3.87 14.90 14.94
N ALA A 261 4.52 15.52 15.92
CA ALA A 261 5.86 16.09 15.76
C ALA A 261 6.89 15.03 15.33
N ALA A 262 6.83 13.82 15.89
CA ALA A 262 7.69 12.71 15.45
C ALA A 262 7.40 12.24 14.02
N LEU A 263 6.15 12.35 13.53
CA LEU A 263 5.75 11.94 12.20
C LEU A 263 6.12 12.95 11.09
N GLU A 264 6.56 14.16 11.46
CA GLU A 264 7.13 15.15 10.55
C GLU A 264 8.56 14.77 10.11
N ASP A 265 9.30 14.04 10.95
CA ASP A 265 10.60 13.48 10.60
C ASP A 265 10.42 12.31 9.60
N PRO A 266 10.99 12.39 8.37
CA PRO A 266 10.84 11.36 7.35
C PRO A 266 11.23 9.96 7.82
N TYR A 267 12.36 9.83 8.53
CA TYR A 267 12.85 8.56 9.01
C TYR A 267 11.93 7.96 10.06
N LEU A 268 11.46 8.75 11.03
CA LEU A 268 10.53 8.29 12.06
C LEU A 268 9.16 7.93 11.47
N ASN A 269 8.65 8.70 10.51
CA ASN A 269 7.43 8.36 9.76
C ASN A 269 7.53 6.98 9.10
N LEU A 270 8.65 6.73 8.41
CA LEU A 270 8.94 5.48 7.74
C LEU A 270 9.18 4.33 8.73
N LEU A 271 9.83 4.60 9.86
CA LEU A 271 10.11 3.63 10.91
C LEU A 271 8.82 3.15 11.59
N PHE A 272 7.90 4.07 11.91
CA PHE A 272 6.60 3.72 12.48
C PHE A 272 5.75 2.93 11.48
N THR A 273 5.72 3.35 10.23
CA THR A 273 5.06 2.62 9.14
C THR A 273 5.62 1.21 8.98
N ALA A 274 6.96 1.07 8.94
CA ALA A 274 7.63 -0.21 8.84
C ALA A 274 7.31 -1.12 10.04
N SER A 275 7.22 -0.57 11.26
CA SER A 275 6.84 -1.32 12.45
C SER A 275 5.39 -1.81 12.40
N ARG A 276 4.45 -0.94 12.01
CA ARG A 276 3.03 -1.31 11.82
C ARG A 276 2.89 -2.42 10.79
N LEU A 277 3.51 -2.23 9.63
CA LEU A 277 3.53 -3.19 8.55
C LEU A 277 4.16 -4.53 8.98
N ARG A 278 5.25 -4.49 9.74
CA ARG A 278 5.89 -5.69 10.27
C ARG A 278 4.95 -6.51 11.16
N GLY A 279 4.09 -5.84 11.94
CA GLY A 279 3.03 -6.50 12.71
C GLY A 279 2.08 -7.30 11.82
N TYR A 280 1.51 -6.66 10.79
CA TYR A 280 0.61 -7.32 9.84
C TYR A 280 1.28 -8.48 9.09
N LEU A 281 2.52 -8.28 8.63
CA LEU A 281 3.23 -9.33 7.90
C LEU A 281 3.59 -10.52 8.79
N ASN A 282 3.95 -10.31 10.05
CA ASN A 282 4.14 -11.42 10.99
C ASN A 282 2.84 -12.22 11.15
N GLU A 283 1.70 -11.56 11.35
CA GLU A 283 0.40 -12.22 11.43
C GLU A 283 0.08 -13.00 10.16
N LYS A 284 0.26 -12.38 8.98
CA LYS A 284 -0.08 -12.99 7.68
C LYS A 284 0.81 -14.14 7.26
N LEU A 285 2.04 -14.16 7.73
CA LEU A 285 2.98 -15.24 7.49
C LEU A 285 2.92 -16.30 8.60
N TYR A 286 1.92 -16.24 9.48
CA TYR A 286 1.73 -17.15 10.61
C TYR A 286 2.96 -17.21 11.52
N LEU A 287 3.56 -16.06 11.77
CA LEU A 287 4.73 -15.88 12.63
C LEU A 287 4.32 -15.35 13.98
N SER A 288 5.17 -15.60 14.97
CA SER A 288 5.03 -14.94 16.26
C SER A 288 5.03 -13.41 16.07
N PRO A 289 4.21 -12.65 16.82
CA PRO A 289 4.32 -11.19 16.86
C PRO A 289 5.73 -10.70 17.21
N ARG A 290 6.52 -11.52 17.89
CA ARG A 290 7.92 -11.29 18.28
C ARG A 290 8.94 -11.83 17.26
N ASP A 291 8.52 -12.37 16.13
CA ASP A 291 9.44 -12.87 15.11
C ASP A 291 10.18 -11.69 14.45
N THR A 292 11.51 -11.69 14.55
CA THR A 292 12.40 -10.68 13.99
C THR A 292 13.22 -11.20 12.82
N ARG A 293 12.98 -12.41 12.29
CA ARG A 293 13.74 -12.90 11.14
C ARG A 293 13.57 -11.97 9.94
N PRO A 294 14.58 -11.80 9.06
CA PRO A 294 14.39 -11.04 7.84
C PRO A 294 13.24 -11.61 7.02
N LEU A 295 12.29 -10.76 6.63
CA LEU A 295 11.25 -11.19 5.69
C LEU A 295 11.83 -11.18 4.29
N ARG A 296 11.60 -12.27 3.57
CA ARG A 296 12.06 -12.47 2.20
C ARG A 296 10.88 -12.97 1.38
N GLY A 297 10.96 -12.72 0.08
CA GLY A 297 10.01 -13.21 -0.90
C GLY A 297 9.33 -12.10 -1.66
N ALA A 298 9.20 -12.27 -2.97
CA ALA A 298 8.64 -11.27 -3.88
C ALA A 298 7.15 -11.01 -3.63
N TRP A 299 6.43 -11.97 -3.03
CA TRP A 299 5.02 -11.76 -2.68
C TRP A 299 4.80 -10.65 -1.64
N LEU A 300 5.84 -10.27 -0.89
CA LEU A 300 5.79 -9.16 0.06
C LEU A 300 5.53 -7.80 -0.63
N TYR A 301 5.96 -7.63 -1.88
CA TYR A 301 5.71 -6.39 -2.64
C TYR A 301 4.22 -6.18 -2.96
N TYR A 302 3.44 -7.26 -2.97
CA TYR A 302 1.98 -7.18 -3.04
C TYR A 302 1.35 -7.07 -1.64
N LEU A 303 1.73 -7.99 -0.73
CA LEU A 303 1.11 -8.07 0.60
C LEU A 303 1.30 -6.79 1.40
N GLY A 304 2.48 -6.18 1.36
CA GLY A 304 2.74 -5.02 2.20
C GLY A 304 1.83 -3.83 1.89
N PRO A 305 1.79 -3.35 0.63
CA PRO A 305 0.87 -2.30 0.22
C PRO A 305 -0.61 -2.66 0.43
N ALA A 306 -1.01 -3.91 0.15
CA ALA A 306 -2.37 -4.38 0.37
C ALA A 306 -2.78 -4.28 1.86
N TRP A 307 -1.92 -4.77 2.76
CA TRP A 307 -2.16 -4.77 4.21
C TRP A 307 -2.02 -3.40 4.86
N HIS A 308 -1.20 -2.49 4.31
CA HIS A 308 -1.14 -1.12 4.82
C HIS A 308 -2.48 -0.41 4.59
N ASN A 309 -2.99 -0.45 3.37
CA ASN A 309 -4.16 0.34 2.97
C ASN A 309 -5.49 -0.31 3.41
N TRP A 310 -5.68 -1.61 3.17
CA TRP A 310 -6.94 -2.28 3.54
C TRP A 310 -6.73 -3.72 4.06
N PRO A 311 -6.34 -3.87 5.35
CA PRO A 311 -6.18 -5.17 5.99
C PRO A 311 -7.34 -6.17 5.75
N PRO A 312 -8.64 -5.80 5.92
CA PRO A 312 -9.73 -6.77 5.88
C PRO A 312 -9.91 -7.55 4.57
N GLY A 313 -9.44 -7.03 3.43
CA GLY A 313 -9.52 -7.76 2.16
C GLY A 313 -8.24 -7.76 1.32
N ALA A 314 -7.10 -7.49 1.95
CA ALA A 314 -5.79 -7.60 1.33
C ALA A 314 -5.48 -9.02 0.79
N ASP A 315 -6.09 -10.05 1.37
CA ASP A 315 -5.90 -11.45 0.98
C ASP A 315 -6.87 -11.93 -0.13
N GLN A 316 -7.92 -11.17 -0.43
CA GLN A 316 -9.06 -11.61 -1.26
C GLN A 316 -9.27 -10.76 -2.51
N ALA A 317 -8.68 -9.57 -2.59
CA ALA A 317 -8.95 -8.62 -3.67
C ALA A 317 -7.65 -8.05 -4.23
N THR A 318 -7.58 -7.91 -5.54
CA THR A 318 -6.48 -7.25 -6.25
C THR A 318 -6.86 -5.81 -6.51
N TRP A 319 -6.57 -4.94 -5.55
CA TRP A 319 -6.81 -3.51 -5.74
C TRP A 319 -5.81 -2.91 -6.73
N PRO A 320 -6.20 -1.91 -7.55
CA PRO A 320 -5.26 -1.24 -8.46
C PRO A 320 -3.98 -0.75 -7.75
N TYR A 321 -4.12 -0.17 -6.56
CA TYR A 321 -2.97 0.32 -5.79
C TYR A 321 -2.02 -0.83 -5.37
N ALA A 322 -2.55 -2.00 -4.98
CA ALA A 322 -1.75 -3.13 -4.52
C ALA A 322 -1.12 -3.90 -5.70
N PHE A 323 -1.87 -4.05 -6.79
CA PHE A 323 -1.39 -4.66 -8.03
C PHE A 323 -0.18 -3.88 -8.57
N HIS A 324 -0.31 -2.55 -8.69
CA HIS A 324 0.81 -1.73 -9.18
C HIS A 324 1.95 -1.65 -8.17
N ALA A 325 1.65 -1.60 -6.86
CA ALA A 325 2.68 -1.56 -5.84
C ALA A 325 3.56 -2.82 -5.78
N PHE A 326 3.04 -3.98 -6.21
CA PHE A 326 3.88 -5.15 -6.44
C PHE A 326 5.04 -4.86 -7.40
N PHE A 327 4.75 -4.25 -8.55
CA PHE A 327 5.77 -3.92 -9.55
C PHE A 327 6.62 -2.71 -9.13
N LYS A 328 6.03 -1.69 -8.50
CA LYS A 328 6.80 -0.57 -7.90
C LYS A 328 7.81 -1.09 -6.90
N GLY A 329 7.42 -2.05 -6.05
CA GLY A 329 8.30 -2.60 -5.03
C GLY A 329 9.48 -3.34 -5.64
N LEU A 330 9.26 -4.09 -6.72
CA LEU A 330 10.35 -4.69 -7.50
C LEU A 330 11.26 -3.63 -8.13
N LEU A 331 10.68 -2.62 -8.77
CA LEU A 331 11.43 -1.51 -9.39
C LEU A 331 12.30 -0.79 -8.35
N TYR A 332 11.73 -0.41 -7.21
CA TYR A 332 12.45 0.27 -6.14
C TYR A 332 13.47 -0.63 -5.47
N GLN A 333 13.21 -1.93 -5.30
CA GLN A 333 14.21 -2.84 -4.76
C GLN A 333 15.47 -2.89 -5.64
N ILE A 334 15.30 -2.82 -6.97
CA ILE A 334 16.39 -2.78 -7.94
C ILE A 334 17.05 -1.40 -7.94
N ALA A 335 16.27 -0.32 -8.02
CA ALA A 335 16.79 1.03 -7.94
C ALA A 335 17.67 1.17 -6.70
N PHE A 336 17.17 0.69 -5.56
CA PHE A 336 17.78 0.81 -4.23
C PHE A 336 18.98 -0.12 -4.01
N SER A 337 19.33 -0.95 -4.99
CA SER A 337 20.51 -1.82 -4.93
C SER A 337 21.79 -1.13 -5.40
N ASP A 338 21.69 -0.04 -6.17
CA ASP A 338 22.82 0.67 -6.76
C ASP A 338 22.45 2.15 -6.99
N PRO A 339 23.15 3.13 -6.40
CA PRO A 339 22.88 4.56 -6.61
C PRO A 339 22.82 4.98 -8.08
N ARG A 340 23.58 4.30 -8.96
CA ARG A 340 23.55 4.56 -10.41
C ARG A 340 22.21 4.20 -11.04
N LYS A 341 21.50 3.20 -10.49
CA LYS A 341 20.14 2.84 -10.91
C LYS A 341 19.12 3.82 -10.36
N ALA A 342 19.31 4.31 -9.12
CA ALA A 342 18.51 5.41 -8.57
C ALA A 342 18.48 6.62 -9.51
N ALA A 343 19.66 6.99 -10.02
CA ALA A 343 19.87 8.14 -10.88
C ALA A 343 19.13 8.05 -12.23
N LEU A 344 18.65 6.85 -12.61
CA LEU A 344 17.86 6.65 -13.82
C LEU A 344 16.36 6.93 -13.62
N LEU A 345 15.91 7.14 -12.38
CA LEU A 345 14.52 7.44 -12.04
C LEU A 345 14.35 8.95 -11.76
N PRO A 346 13.19 9.54 -12.12
CA PRO A 346 12.84 10.90 -11.74
C PRO A 346 12.94 11.12 -10.22
N GLY A 347 13.46 12.28 -9.80
CA GLY A 347 13.72 12.62 -8.40
C GLY A 347 15.18 12.53 -7.96
N ALA A 348 16.07 11.98 -8.79
CA ALA A 348 17.50 11.92 -8.48
C ALA A 348 18.26 13.24 -8.74
N GLU A 349 17.63 14.19 -9.44
CA GLU A 349 18.21 15.50 -9.78
C GLU A 349 18.11 16.51 -8.62
N SER A 350 17.42 16.15 -7.54
CA SER A 350 17.32 16.94 -6.32
C SER A 350 18.60 16.78 -5.50
N GLU A 351 19.45 17.79 -5.44
CA GLU A 351 20.57 17.84 -4.50
C GLU A 351 20.10 17.56 -3.06
N PRO A 352 20.91 16.92 -2.21
CA PRO A 352 20.59 16.85 -0.79
C PRO A 352 20.49 18.28 -0.26
N SER A 353 19.36 18.61 0.38
CA SER A 353 19.25 19.85 1.13
C SER A 353 20.41 19.90 2.14
N ALA A 354 21.39 20.75 1.87
CA ALA A 354 22.40 21.13 2.82
C ALA A 354 21.68 21.75 4.03
N GLY A 355 21.56 21.01 5.13
CA GLY A 355 20.96 21.54 6.34
C GLY A 355 20.33 20.50 7.26
N GLY A 356 21.17 19.77 8.00
CA GLY A 356 20.78 19.13 9.25
C GLY A 356 21.96 19.24 10.23
N PRO A 357 21.78 19.82 11.43
CA PRO A 357 22.89 20.06 12.35
C PRO A 357 23.36 18.75 13.00
N LEU A 358 24.65 18.77 13.37
CA LEU A 358 25.39 17.74 14.12
C LEU A 358 24.70 17.29 15.41
#